data_AF-A0AAE8SVM0-F1
#
_entry.id   AF-A0AAE8SVM0-F1
#
_cell.length_a   1.000
_cell.length_b   1.000
_cell.length_c   1.000
_cell.angle_alpha   90.00
_cell.angle_beta   90.00
_cell.angle_gamma   90.00
#
_symmetry.space_group_name_H-M   'P 1'
#
loop_
_entity.id
_entity.type
_entity.pdbx_description
1 polymer ?
#
loop_
_entity_poly.entity_id
_entity_poly.type
_entity_poly.pdbx_seq_one_letter_code
_entity_poly.pdbx_strand_id
1 'polypeptide(L)'
;MLVAYVHALKCLRVLLADRVTAQTPDTLCAIYIVMLCQSWIGNPDDKLVGHSEAVVHILNCIAVNRWKGHFENQLFMTLSLSVLPESIYNPAIRPGPWFQRIVDNFSVYKTTSQKNGGPGPAVGVLTLMRLVEFVRDQQGDIGDIQAGYDAMFHQTAQARENLARMFASQGSHRNNPGNPNPMVPGGAEMEKIRLLCQAQYALLLSATMLVNGVLSAIMPSNAEIPKQVAGYPDELVELTRQTAKYKPIGSGFMPTCLLMACATTTDRSHMAKMTGALAEYGTGAMESKWGYWASQMRSQFQDMRFKMSLMRLEGSLV
;
A
#
# COMPACT_ATOMS: atom_id res chain seq x y z
N MET A 1 17.96 18.52 10.22
CA MET A 1 17.52 17.34 9.43
C MET A 1 18.61 16.87 8.47
N LEU A 2 19.17 17.74 7.62
CA LEU A 2 20.21 17.38 6.64
C LEU A 2 21.48 16.75 7.28
N VAL A 3 21.99 17.32 8.38
CA VAL A 3 23.18 16.81 9.09
C VAL A 3 22.97 15.37 9.58
N ALA A 4 21.79 15.06 10.14
CA ALA A 4 21.46 13.73 10.62
C ALA A 4 21.35 12.72 9.47
N TYR A 5 20.78 13.13 8.33
CA TYR A 5 20.73 12.30 7.13
C TYR A 5 22.12 12.00 6.56
N VAL A 6 22.97 13.01 6.43
CA VAL A 6 24.37 12.83 5.99
C VAL A 6 25.14 11.92 6.95
N HIS A 7 24.91 12.07 8.26
CA HIS A 7 25.50 11.19 9.26
C HIS A 7 24.99 9.74 9.12
N ALA A 8 23.68 9.54 8.94
CA ALA A 8 23.09 8.23 8.70
C ALA A 8 23.67 7.55 7.46
N LEU A 9 23.86 8.28 6.36
CA LEU A 9 24.52 7.77 5.15
C LEU A 9 25.96 7.34 5.40
N LYS A 10 26.73 8.12 6.19
CA LYS A 10 28.10 7.75 6.57
C LYS A 10 28.11 6.47 7.41
N CYS A 11 27.21 6.35 8.38
CA CYS A 11 27.09 5.14 9.20
C CYS A 11 26.68 3.92 8.37
N LEU A 12 25.69 4.06 7.49
CA LEU A 12 25.28 2.99 6.58
C LEU A 12 26.43 2.53 5.69
N ARG A 13 27.27 3.45 5.20
CA ARG A 13 28.44 3.09 4.39
C ARG A 13 29.43 2.20 5.16
N VAL A 14 29.60 2.44 6.46
CA VAL A 14 30.45 1.59 7.32
C VAL A 14 29.81 0.22 7.53
N LEU A 15 28.52 0.17 7.85
CA LEU A 15 27.79 -1.09 8.05
C LEU A 15 27.72 -1.94 6.77
N LEU A 16 27.61 -1.30 5.61
CA LEU A 16 27.60 -1.99 4.32
C LEU A 16 28.98 -2.50 3.89
N ALA A 17 30.07 -1.98 4.47
CA ALA A 17 31.42 -2.44 4.15
C ALA A 17 31.75 -3.79 4.79
N ASP A 18 31.05 -4.18 5.86
CA ASP A 18 31.19 -5.49 6.49
C ASP A 18 30.03 -6.40 6.08
N ARG A 19 30.37 -7.58 5.55
CA ARG A 19 29.40 -8.55 5.03
C ARG A 19 28.44 -9.06 6.11
N VAL A 20 28.90 -9.13 7.37
CA VAL A 20 28.06 -9.62 8.48
C VAL A 20 27.01 -8.58 8.84
N THR A 21 27.43 -7.33 9.07
CA THR A 21 26.51 -6.25 9.44
C THR A 21 25.62 -5.80 8.29
N ALA A 22 26.09 -5.84 7.04
CA ALA A 22 25.34 -5.42 5.85
C ALA A 22 23.99 -6.12 5.66
N GLN A 23 23.87 -7.37 6.13
CA GLN A 23 22.65 -8.16 6.02
C GLN A 23 21.92 -8.30 7.35
N THR A 24 22.16 -7.44 8.33
CA THR A 24 21.38 -7.45 9.58
C THR A 24 20.01 -6.81 9.39
N PRO A 25 18.97 -7.25 10.11
CA PRO A 25 17.66 -6.59 10.12
C PRO A 25 17.74 -5.09 10.38
N ASP A 26 18.57 -4.68 11.33
CA ASP A 26 18.77 -3.27 11.69
C ASP A 26 19.35 -2.45 10.53
N THR A 27 20.36 -3.00 9.83
CA THR A 27 20.98 -2.33 8.69
C THR A 27 20.00 -2.21 7.52
N LEU A 28 19.24 -3.27 7.22
CA LEU A 28 18.24 -3.21 6.14
C LEU A 28 17.07 -2.28 6.47
N CYS A 29 16.65 -2.21 7.73
CA CYS A 29 15.69 -1.22 8.20
C CYS A 29 16.24 0.21 8.07
N ALA A 30 17.50 0.42 8.45
CA ALA A 30 18.15 1.72 8.31
C ALA A 30 18.26 2.15 6.84
N ILE A 31 18.58 1.22 5.92
CA ILE A 31 18.53 1.47 4.47
C ILE A 31 17.14 1.93 4.04
N TYR A 32 16.09 1.21 4.46
CA TYR A 32 14.71 1.58 4.13
C TYR A 32 14.33 2.97 4.67
N ILE A 33 14.67 3.29 5.92
CA ILE A 33 14.41 4.62 6.50
C ILE A 33 15.15 5.70 5.72
N VAL A 34 16.40 5.47 5.34
CA VAL A 34 17.18 6.42 4.55
C VAL A 34 16.59 6.60 3.15
N MET A 35 16.10 5.54 2.50
CA MET A 35 15.40 5.63 1.22
C MET A 35 14.09 6.42 1.33
N LEU A 36 13.32 6.20 2.40
CA LEU A 36 12.15 7.02 2.70
C LEU A 36 12.55 8.48 2.83
N CYS A 37 13.55 8.80 3.65
CA CYS A 37 14.03 10.16 3.80
C CYS A 37 14.52 10.77 2.47
N GLN A 38 15.26 10.02 1.65
CA GLN A 38 15.75 10.48 0.35
C GLN A 38 14.61 10.98 -0.55
N SER A 39 13.42 10.38 -0.44
CA SER A 39 12.23 10.84 -1.17
C SER A 39 11.79 12.26 -0.78
N TRP A 40 12.09 12.70 0.46
CA TRP A 40 11.70 14.02 0.99
C TRP A 40 12.80 15.08 0.90
N ILE A 41 14.07 14.68 1.02
CA ILE A 41 15.21 15.61 1.11
C ILE A 41 16.24 15.45 -0.01
N GLY A 42 16.08 14.43 -0.87
CA GLY A 42 16.95 14.19 -2.00
C GLY A 42 16.80 15.25 -3.09
N ASN A 43 17.81 15.36 -3.96
CA ASN A 43 17.74 16.27 -5.09
C ASN A 43 16.73 15.73 -6.12
N PRO A 44 15.79 16.56 -6.59
CA PRO A 44 14.93 16.28 -7.75
C PRO A 44 15.62 15.60 -8.94
N ASP A 45 16.87 15.96 -9.20
CA ASP A 45 17.66 15.49 -10.34
C ASP A 45 18.43 14.19 -10.08
N ASP A 46 18.43 13.69 -8.83
CA ASP A 46 19.02 12.39 -8.53
C ASP A 46 18.20 11.32 -9.26
N LYS A 47 18.84 10.60 -10.19
CA LYS A 47 18.26 9.43 -10.84
C LYS A 47 17.84 8.46 -9.74
N LEU A 48 16.55 8.48 -9.44
CA LEU A 48 15.97 7.80 -8.31
C LEU A 48 15.82 6.31 -8.68
N VAL A 49 16.97 5.63 -8.69
CA VAL A 49 17.16 4.19 -8.96
C VAL A 49 16.12 3.43 -8.14
N GLY A 50 15.43 2.49 -8.79
CA GLY A 50 14.23 1.79 -8.31
C GLY A 50 14.26 1.47 -6.82
N HIS A 51 13.72 2.37 -5.99
CA HIS A 51 13.63 2.13 -4.55
C HIS A 51 12.89 0.83 -4.27
N SER A 52 11.86 0.53 -5.05
CA SER A 52 11.14 -0.73 -4.98
C SER A 52 12.01 -1.94 -5.35
N GLU A 53 12.94 -1.83 -6.30
CA GLU A 53 13.91 -2.89 -6.62
C GLU A 53 14.90 -3.13 -5.48
N ALA A 54 15.38 -2.06 -4.84
CA ALA A 54 16.22 -2.16 -3.64
C ALA A 54 15.45 -2.77 -2.46
N VAL A 55 14.18 -2.42 -2.28
CA VAL A 55 13.32 -3.05 -1.28
C VAL A 55 13.08 -4.53 -1.59
N VAL A 56 12.92 -4.92 -2.86
CA VAL A 56 12.82 -6.34 -3.27
C VAL A 56 14.07 -7.11 -2.86
N HIS A 57 15.26 -6.51 -2.99
CA HIS A 57 16.49 -7.14 -2.52
C HIS A 57 16.45 -7.39 -1.00
N ILE A 58 16.03 -6.40 -0.21
CA ILE A 58 15.84 -6.54 1.24
C ILE A 58 14.84 -7.65 1.56
N LEU A 59 13.69 -7.66 0.90
CA LEU A 59 12.63 -8.66 1.07
C LEU A 59 13.13 -10.07 0.77
N ASN A 60 13.93 -10.25 -0.28
CA ASN A 60 14.56 -11.52 -0.60
C ASN A 60 15.57 -11.96 0.46
N CYS A 61 16.40 -11.05 0.98
CA CYS A 61 17.30 -11.35 2.09
C CYS A 61 16.53 -11.85 3.32
N ILE A 62 15.43 -11.18 3.70
CA ILE A 62 14.59 -11.60 4.81
C ILE A 62 14.01 -13.01 4.56
N ALA A 63 13.50 -13.27 3.36
CA ALA A 63 12.91 -14.57 2.99
C ALA A 63 13.95 -15.70 2.97
N VAL A 64 15.09 -15.50 2.31
CA VAL A 64 16.16 -16.51 2.16
C VAL A 64 16.82 -16.82 3.50
N ASN A 65 17.11 -15.80 4.31
CA ASN A 65 17.70 -15.98 5.63
C ASN A 65 16.71 -16.50 6.69
N ARG A 66 15.43 -16.68 6.32
CA ARG A 66 14.37 -17.23 7.19
C ARG A 66 14.27 -16.52 8.54
N TRP A 67 14.44 -15.20 8.58
CA TRP A 67 14.28 -14.46 9.82
C TRP A 67 12.84 -14.53 10.31
N LYS A 68 12.62 -14.86 11.59
CA LYS A 68 11.28 -15.10 12.16
C LYS A 68 10.97 -14.24 13.39
N GLY A 69 11.86 -13.33 13.78
CA GLY A 69 11.61 -12.46 14.94
C GLY A 69 10.48 -11.47 14.68
N HIS A 70 9.98 -10.87 15.76
CA HIS A 70 8.83 -9.95 15.71
C HIS A 70 9.13 -8.73 14.83
N PHE A 71 10.31 -8.14 15.01
CA PHE A 71 10.77 -6.99 14.26
C PHE A 71 10.91 -7.29 12.77
N GLU A 72 11.53 -8.42 12.42
CA GLU A 72 11.76 -8.82 11.02
C GLU A 72 10.45 -9.13 10.30
N ASN A 73 9.49 -9.74 10.99
CA ASN A 73 8.16 -9.95 10.43
C ASN A 73 7.43 -8.63 10.19
N GLN A 74 7.51 -7.66 11.13
CA GLN A 74 6.94 -6.33 10.91
C GLN A 74 7.61 -5.61 9.73
N LEU A 75 8.94 -5.61 9.68
CA LEU A 75 9.70 -5.01 8.58
C LEU A 75 9.33 -5.66 7.25
N PHE A 76 9.31 -7.00 7.17
CA PHE A 76 8.93 -7.74 5.98
C PHE A 76 7.53 -7.35 5.48
N MET A 77 6.56 -7.26 6.39
CA MET A 77 5.18 -6.88 6.07
C MET A 77 5.07 -5.45 5.57
N THR A 78 5.73 -4.49 6.24
CA THR A 78 5.77 -3.08 5.83
C THR A 78 6.36 -2.91 4.44
N LEU A 79 7.48 -3.57 4.17
CA LEU A 79 8.16 -3.52 2.87
C LEU A 79 7.37 -4.24 1.77
N SER A 80 6.69 -5.34 2.11
CA SER A 80 5.85 -6.07 1.15
C SER A 80 4.70 -5.20 0.66
N LEU A 81 4.02 -4.49 1.57
CA LEU A 81 2.88 -3.62 1.21
C LEU A 81 3.29 -2.40 0.36
N SER A 82 4.54 -1.94 0.44
CA SER A 82 5.00 -0.83 -0.40
C SER A 82 5.34 -1.26 -1.83
N VAL A 83 5.85 -2.49 -2.00
CA VAL A 83 6.29 -3.03 -3.29
C VAL A 83 5.19 -3.77 -4.05
N LEU A 84 4.29 -4.47 -3.34
CA LEU A 84 3.30 -5.35 -3.96
C LEU A 84 2.41 -4.64 -4.99
N PRO A 85 1.90 -3.42 -4.77
CA PRO A 85 1.14 -2.71 -5.80
C PRO A 85 1.96 -2.42 -7.06
N GLU A 86 3.21 -1.98 -6.91
CA GLU A 86 4.10 -1.71 -8.03
C GLU A 86 4.44 -2.99 -8.80
N SER A 87 4.53 -4.11 -8.08
CA SER A 87 4.73 -5.42 -8.69
C SER A 87 3.57 -5.86 -9.58
N ILE A 88 2.42 -5.20 -9.63
CA ILE A 88 1.38 -5.57 -10.61
C ILE A 88 1.81 -5.18 -12.04
N TYR A 89 2.52 -4.05 -12.20
CA TYR A 89 2.77 -3.44 -13.50
C TYR A 89 4.25 -3.18 -13.83
N ASN A 90 5.16 -3.20 -12.85
CA ASN A 90 6.58 -2.98 -13.07
C ASN A 90 7.36 -4.31 -13.25
N PRO A 91 7.69 -4.75 -14.48
CA PRO A 91 8.34 -6.05 -14.73
C PRO A 91 9.75 -6.16 -14.12
N ALA A 92 10.39 -5.05 -13.72
CA ALA A 92 11.67 -5.09 -13.01
C ALA A 92 11.52 -5.72 -11.60
N ILE A 93 10.35 -5.59 -10.97
CA ILE A 93 10.02 -6.25 -9.71
C ILE A 93 9.58 -7.67 -10.01
N ARG A 94 10.48 -8.65 -9.83
CA ARG A 94 10.16 -10.05 -10.07
C ARG A 94 9.61 -10.74 -8.82
N PRO A 95 8.54 -11.55 -8.94
CA PRO A 95 8.17 -12.51 -7.92
C PRO A 95 9.38 -13.42 -7.62
N GLY A 96 9.55 -13.78 -6.35
CA GLY A 96 10.70 -14.55 -5.88
C GLY A 96 10.46 -15.10 -4.48
N PRO A 97 11.52 -15.46 -3.73
CA PRO A 97 11.39 -15.97 -2.37
C PRO A 97 10.52 -15.11 -1.45
N TRP A 98 10.58 -13.78 -1.59
CA TRP A 98 9.71 -12.87 -0.84
C TRP A 98 8.23 -13.07 -1.14
N PHE A 99 7.87 -13.26 -2.41
CA PHE A 99 6.49 -13.42 -2.84
C PHE A 99 5.90 -14.71 -2.27
N GLN A 100 6.66 -15.81 -2.34
CA GLN A 100 6.26 -17.07 -1.72
C GLN A 100 6.07 -16.95 -0.21
N ARG A 101 6.96 -16.23 0.48
CA ARG A 101 6.84 -16.00 1.93
C ARG A 101 5.57 -15.21 2.30
N ILE A 102 5.10 -14.30 1.44
CA ILE A 102 3.79 -13.66 1.62
C ILE A 102 2.69 -14.73 1.57
N VAL A 103 2.69 -15.60 0.56
CA VAL A 103 1.73 -16.72 0.47
C VAL A 103 1.73 -17.52 1.77
N ASP A 104 2.90 -17.96 2.22
CA ASP A 104 3.03 -18.80 3.40
C ASP A 104 2.52 -18.10 4.67
N ASN A 105 2.86 -16.82 4.84
CA ASN A 105 2.41 -16.05 5.99
C ASN A 105 0.89 -15.84 5.95
N PHE A 106 0.32 -15.43 4.82
CA PHE A 106 -1.10 -15.05 4.77
C PHE A 106 -2.07 -16.20 4.50
N SER A 107 -1.61 -17.33 3.97
CA SER A 107 -2.40 -18.56 3.82
C SER A 107 -2.53 -19.34 5.14
N VAL A 108 -1.49 -19.32 5.98
CA VAL A 108 -1.45 -20.03 7.27
C VAL A 108 -2.28 -19.30 8.34
N TYR A 109 -2.37 -17.97 8.28
CA TYR A 109 -3.27 -17.21 9.15
C TYR A 109 -4.69 -17.16 8.56
N LYS A 110 -5.46 -18.25 8.75
CA LYS A 110 -6.94 -18.16 8.82
C LYS A 110 -7.31 -17.23 9.97
N THR A 111 -7.31 -15.92 9.71
CA THR A 111 -7.89 -14.83 10.50
C THR A 111 -7.73 -14.97 12.03
N THR A 112 -6.61 -14.52 12.60
CA THR A 112 -6.49 -14.35 14.06
C THR A 112 -7.27 -13.14 14.60
N SER A 113 -8.16 -12.51 13.82
CA SER A 113 -8.82 -11.26 14.23
C SER A 113 -10.32 -11.23 13.93
N GLN A 114 -11.07 -12.20 14.45
CA GLN A 114 -12.48 -11.97 14.77
C GLN A 114 -12.72 -11.84 16.29
N LYS A 115 -11.89 -12.46 17.14
CA LYS A 115 -12.15 -12.49 18.59
C LYS A 115 -11.80 -11.18 19.33
N ASN A 116 -10.93 -10.32 18.79
CA ASN A 116 -10.42 -9.14 19.51
C ASN A 116 -10.67 -7.79 18.80
N GLY A 117 -11.53 -7.75 17.77
CA GLY A 117 -11.86 -6.49 17.08
C GLY A 117 -10.70 -5.78 16.38
N GLY A 118 -9.55 -6.45 16.23
CA GLY A 118 -8.41 -5.94 15.49
C GLY A 118 -8.58 -6.10 13.97
N PRO A 119 -7.74 -5.44 13.18
CA PRO A 119 -7.83 -5.52 11.73
C PRO A 119 -7.26 -6.84 11.18
N GLY A 120 -8.05 -7.58 10.41
CA GLY A 120 -7.58 -8.73 9.62
C GLY A 120 -7.12 -8.31 8.22
N PRO A 121 -5.82 -8.44 7.85
CA PRO A 121 -5.29 -7.93 6.58
C PRO A 121 -5.00 -9.01 5.51
N ALA A 122 -5.49 -10.24 5.65
CA ALA A 122 -5.06 -11.34 4.78
C ALA A 122 -5.68 -11.31 3.36
N VAL A 123 -6.92 -10.87 3.22
CA VAL A 123 -7.62 -10.95 1.92
C VAL A 123 -7.06 -9.95 0.91
N GLY A 124 -6.89 -8.68 1.28
CA GLY A 124 -6.39 -7.67 0.35
C GLY A 124 -5.01 -7.99 -0.23
N VAL A 125 -4.10 -8.51 0.59
CA VAL A 125 -2.75 -8.89 0.13
C VAL A 125 -2.79 -10.08 -0.82
N LEU A 126 -3.56 -11.13 -0.50
CA LEU A 126 -3.72 -12.29 -1.37
C LEU A 126 -4.38 -11.92 -2.70
N THR A 127 -5.38 -11.03 -2.70
CA THR A 127 -6.01 -10.54 -3.93
C THR A 127 -5.02 -9.76 -4.79
N LEU A 128 -4.20 -8.87 -4.19
CA LEU A 128 -3.17 -8.14 -4.93
C LEU A 128 -2.12 -9.07 -5.55
N MET A 129 -1.73 -10.14 -4.86
CA MET A 129 -0.84 -11.16 -5.44
C MET A 129 -1.47 -11.88 -6.64
N ARG A 130 -2.74 -12.30 -6.53
CA ARG A 130 -3.47 -12.93 -7.63
C ARG A 130 -3.54 -12.00 -8.84
N LEU A 131 -3.66 -10.69 -8.61
CA LEU A 131 -3.56 -9.70 -9.68
C LEU A 131 -2.17 -9.67 -10.34
N VAL A 132 -1.08 -9.77 -9.57
CA VAL A 132 0.27 -9.83 -10.15
C VAL A 132 0.39 -11.01 -11.11
N GLU A 133 -0.04 -12.20 -10.69
CA GLU A 133 0.00 -13.43 -11.51
C GLU A 133 -0.92 -13.31 -12.73
N PHE A 134 -2.13 -12.77 -12.56
CA PHE A 134 -3.09 -12.58 -13.64
C PHE A 134 -2.63 -11.55 -14.67
N VAL A 135 -2.22 -10.36 -14.24
CA VAL A 135 -1.84 -9.25 -15.13
C VAL A 135 -0.59 -9.58 -15.94
N ARG A 136 0.38 -10.28 -15.32
CA ARG A 136 1.67 -10.56 -15.96
C ARG A 136 1.66 -11.84 -16.79
N ASP A 137 1.17 -12.92 -16.20
CA ASP A 137 1.33 -14.26 -16.75
C ASP A 137 0.01 -14.82 -17.32
N GLN A 138 -1.11 -14.10 -17.15
CA GLN A 138 -2.45 -14.51 -17.60
C GLN A 138 -2.91 -15.87 -17.04
N GLN A 139 -2.29 -16.34 -15.94
CA GLN A 139 -2.57 -17.64 -15.31
C GLN A 139 -3.65 -17.58 -14.22
N GLY A 140 -4.26 -16.41 -13.99
CA GLY A 140 -5.24 -16.22 -12.91
C GLY A 140 -6.68 -16.49 -13.32
N ASP A 141 -7.49 -16.98 -12.37
CA ASP A 141 -8.94 -17.10 -12.52
C ASP A 141 -9.62 -15.76 -12.18
N ILE A 142 -10.39 -15.23 -13.14
CA ILE A 142 -11.16 -13.98 -12.96
C ILE A 142 -12.17 -14.12 -11.81
N GLY A 143 -12.76 -15.30 -11.62
CA GLY A 143 -13.68 -15.58 -10.52
C GLY A 143 -12.99 -15.46 -9.16
N ASP A 144 -11.73 -15.86 -9.06
CA ASP A 144 -10.91 -15.72 -7.86
C ASP A 144 -10.59 -14.24 -7.55
N ILE A 145 -10.37 -13.43 -8.58
CA ILE A 145 -10.15 -11.98 -8.45
C ILE A 145 -11.46 -11.29 -8.04
N GLN A 146 -12.60 -11.69 -8.61
CA GLN A 146 -13.93 -11.19 -8.23
C GLN A 146 -14.27 -11.52 -6.78
N ALA A 147 -14.10 -12.78 -6.35
CA ALA A 147 -14.34 -13.18 -4.98
C ALA A 147 -13.43 -12.41 -3.99
N GLY A 148 -12.16 -12.22 -4.37
CA GLY A 148 -11.22 -11.39 -3.61
C GLY A 148 -11.65 -9.93 -3.53
N TYR A 149 -12.17 -9.38 -4.63
CA TYR A 149 -12.70 -8.02 -4.70
C TYR A 149 -13.93 -7.83 -3.81
N ASP A 150 -14.91 -8.72 -3.87
CA ASP A 150 -16.13 -8.63 -3.05
C ASP A 150 -15.79 -8.66 -1.56
N ALA A 151 -14.86 -9.54 -1.17
CA ALA A 151 -14.37 -9.61 0.19
C ALA A 151 -13.63 -8.33 0.61
N MET A 152 -12.78 -7.76 -0.25
CA MET A 152 -12.12 -6.46 0.00
C MET A 152 -13.12 -5.31 0.11
N PHE A 153 -14.16 -5.30 -0.71
CA PHE A 153 -15.20 -4.29 -0.69
C PHE A 153 -15.94 -4.31 0.67
N HIS A 154 -16.33 -5.49 1.14
CA HIS A 154 -16.91 -5.67 2.47
C HIS A 154 -15.95 -5.26 3.60
N GLN A 155 -14.68 -5.65 3.51
CA GLN A 155 -13.66 -5.26 4.50
C GLN A 155 -13.43 -3.75 4.55
N THR A 156 -13.47 -3.08 3.41
CA THR A 156 -13.33 -1.63 3.30
C THR A 156 -14.49 -0.92 4.01
N ALA A 157 -15.73 -1.38 3.78
CA ALA A 157 -16.90 -0.88 4.50
C ALA A 157 -16.80 -1.11 6.01
N GLN A 158 -16.36 -2.31 6.43
CA GLN A 158 -16.16 -2.63 7.84
C GLN A 158 -15.06 -1.76 8.49
N ALA A 159 -13.94 -1.52 7.80
CA ALA A 159 -12.86 -0.67 8.28
C ALA A 159 -13.33 0.78 8.49
N ARG A 160 -14.16 1.30 7.57
CA ARG A 160 -14.81 2.61 7.71
C ARG A 160 -15.67 2.68 8.97
N GLU A 161 -16.56 1.70 9.16
CA GLU A 161 -17.46 1.67 10.32
C GLU A 161 -16.67 1.52 11.62
N ASN A 162 -15.64 0.67 11.64
CA ASN A 162 -14.77 0.49 12.81
C ASN A 162 -14.06 1.79 13.18
N LEU A 163 -13.49 2.50 12.20
CA LEU A 163 -12.83 3.79 12.43
C LEU A 163 -13.83 4.83 12.97
N ALA A 164 -15.02 4.91 12.38
CA ALA A 164 -16.07 5.81 12.88
C ALA A 164 -16.47 5.46 14.33
N ARG A 165 -16.78 4.20 14.62
CA ARG A 165 -17.22 3.75 15.95
C ARG A 165 -16.15 3.94 17.03
N MET A 166 -14.90 3.57 16.76
CA MET A 166 -13.82 3.64 17.75
C MET A 166 -13.47 5.09 18.13
N PHE A 167 -13.67 6.04 17.22
CA PHE A 167 -13.21 7.41 17.39
C PHE A 167 -14.32 8.48 17.43
N ALA A 168 -15.60 8.09 17.30
CA ALA A 168 -16.76 8.99 17.42
C ALA A 168 -16.94 9.59 18.84
N SER A 169 -16.52 8.87 19.89
CA SER A 169 -16.75 9.25 21.29
C SER A 169 -15.70 10.21 21.89
N GLN A 170 -14.67 10.60 21.13
CA GLN A 170 -13.61 11.49 21.65
C GLN A 170 -14.04 12.94 21.91
N GLY A 171 -15.25 13.34 21.47
CA GLY A 171 -15.82 14.64 21.81
C GLY A 171 -16.40 14.73 23.23
N SER A 172 -16.69 13.62 23.90
CA SER A 172 -17.57 13.65 25.10
C SER A 172 -16.97 13.11 26.41
N HIS A 173 -15.81 12.44 26.39
CA HIS A 173 -15.24 11.80 27.59
C HIS A 173 -14.06 12.54 28.24
N ARG A 174 -13.74 13.76 27.81
CA ARG A 174 -12.58 14.51 28.33
C ARG A 174 -12.75 15.07 29.76
N ASN A 175 -13.90 14.86 30.42
CA ASN A 175 -14.27 15.57 31.66
C ASN A 175 -14.62 14.70 32.89
N ASN A 176 -14.25 13.42 32.99
CA ASN A 176 -14.49 12.67 34.24
C ASN A 176 -13.17 12.18 34.89
N PRO A 177 -12.60 12.94 35.85
CA PRO A 177 -11.31 12.62 36.48
C PRO A 177 -11.40 11.54 37.57
N GLY A 178 -12.51 10.80 37.69
CA GLY A 178 -12.81 9.98 38.86
C GLY A 178 -12.71 8.47 38.72
N ASN A 179 -12.39 7.91 37.54
CA ASN A 179 -12.36 6.44 37.40
C ASN A 179 -11.21 5.97 36.49
N PRO A 180 -10.08 5.50 37.04
CA PRO A 180 -9.02 4.89 36.24
C PRO A 180 -9.51 3.51 35.79
N ASN A 181 -10.24 3.47 34.68
CA ASN A 181 -10.57 2.20 34.04
C ASN A 181 -9.27 1.68 33.38
N PRO A 182 -8.70 0.53 33.80
CA PRO A 182 -7.36 0.09 33.39
C PRO A 182 -7.25 -0.35 31.92
N MET A 183 -8.31 -0.18 31.12
CA MET A 183 -8.42 -0.71 29.76
C MET A 183 -8.53 0.36 28.68
N VAL A 184 -8.47 1.66 29.03
CA VAL A 184 -8.46 2.74 28.05
C VAL A 184 -6.99 3.10 27.75
N PRO A 185 -6.50 2.89 26.51
CA PRO A 185 -5.14 3.27 26.13
C PRO A 185 -4.91 4.76 26.41
N GLY A 186 -3.73 5.12 26.94
CA GLY A 186 -3.36 6.52 27.11
C GLY A 186 -3.37 7.29 25.79
N GLY A 187 -3.36 8.63 25.85
CA GLY A 187 -3.54 9.49 24.67
C GLY A 187 -2.58 9.18 23.51
N ALA A 188 -1.31 8.88 23.79
CA ALA A 188 -0.33 8.54 22.76
C ALA A 188 -0.57 7.17 22.10
N GLU A 189 -0.94 6.15 22.89
CA GLU A 189 -1.22 4.81 22.35
C GLU A 189 -2.52 4.81 21.55
N MET A 190 -3.53 5.57 22.00
CA MET A 190 -4.78 5.73 21.24
C MET A 190 -4.56 6.44 19.91
N GLU A 191 -3.67 7.43 19.86
CA GLU A 191 -3.32 8.13 18.62
C GLU A 191 -2.57 7.22 17.64
N LYS A 192 -1.68 6.37 18.14
CA LYS A 192 -1.02 5.33 17.35
C LYS A 192 -2.04 4.33 16.80
N ILE A 193 -2.98 3.86 17.61
CA ILE A 193 -4.07 2.97 17.16
C ILE A 193 -4.89 3.65 16.05
N ARG A 194 -5.24 4.93 16.22
CA ARG A 194 -5.95 5.72 15.21
C ARG A 194 -5.19 5.74 13.88
N LEU A 195 -3.89 6.05 13.92
CA LEU A 195 -3.06 6.10 12.73
C LEU A 195 -3.00 4.74 12.03
N LEU A 196 -2.87 3.65 12.78
CA LEU A 196 -2.86 2.29 12.21
C LEU A 196 -4.18 1.93 11.54
N CYS A 197 -5.32 2.27 12.16
CA CYS A 197 -6.63 2.07 11.56
C CYS A 197 -6.81 2.92 10.29
N GLN A 198 -6.38 4.18 10.30
CA GLN A 198 -6.40 5.06 9.13
C GLN A 198 -5.51 4.51 8.00
N ALA A 199 -4.32 4.01 8.33
CA ALA A 199 -3.41 3.41 7.36
C ALA A 199 -3.99 2.18 6.69
N GLN A 200 -4.56 1.27 7.48
CA GLN A 200 -5.24 0.10 6.94
C GLN A 200 -6.44 0.49 6.07
N TYR A 201 -7.23 1.48 6.51
CA TYR A 201 -8.39 1.92 5.74
C TYR A 201 -7.99 2.54 4.39
N ALA A 202 -6.95 3.38 4.36
CA ALA A 202 -6.39 3.95 3.13
C ALA A 202 -5.86 2.87 2.17
N LEU A 203 -5.17 1.86 2.71
CA LEU A 203 -4.68 0.72 1.92
C LEU A 203 -5.83 -0.10 1.34
N LEU A 204 -6.88 -0.36 2.11
CA LEU A 204 -8.07 -1.08 1.63
C LEU A 204 -8.83 -0.29 0.56
N LEU A 205 -9.03 1.02 0.74
CA LEU A 205 -9.64 1.90 -0.27
C LEU A 205 -8.87 1.82 -1.59
N SER A 206 -7.57 2.08 -1.54
CA SER A 206 -6.72 2.13 -2.73
C SER A 206 -6.55 0.79 -3.43
N ALA A 207 -6.37 -0.30 -2.68
CA ALA A 207 -6.31 -1.65 -3.25
C ALA A 207 -7.66 -2.06 -3.87
N THR A 208 -8.79 -1.71 -3.22
CA THR A 208 -10.13 -1.98 -3.78
C THR A 208 -10.37 -1.20 -5.07
N MET A 209 -9.96 0.07 -5.13
CA MET A 209 -9.98 0.86 -6.37
C MET A 209 -9.09 0.27 -7.46
N LEU A 210 -7.93 -0.29 -7.08
CA LEU A 210 -7.01 -0.91 -8.02
C LEU A 210 -7.64 -2.14 -8.67
N VAL A 211 -8.15 -3.07 -7.85
CA VAL A 211 -8.83 -4.29 -8.31
C VAL A 211 -10.09 -3.93 -9.10
N ASN A 212 -10.87 -2.95 -8.65
CA ASN A 212 -12.03 -2.42 -9.36
C ASN A 212 -11.67 -1.94 -10.77
N GLY A 213 -10.56 -1.21 -10.92
CA GLY A 213 -10.09 -0.72 -12.21
C GLY A 213 -9.73 -1.85 -13.17
N VAL A 214 -9.09 -2.91 -12.65
CA VAL A 214 -8.77 -4.14 -13.41
C VAL A 214 -10.05 -4.90 -13.78
N LEU A 215 -10.98 -5.11 -12.84
CA LEU A 215 -12.25 -5.79 -13.12
C LEU A 215 -13.11 -5.01 -14.12
N SER A 216 -13.15 -3.68 -14.03
CA SER A 216 -13.80 -2.80 -15.01
C SER A 216 -13.15 -2.89 -16.38
N ALA A 217 -11.84 -3.18 -16.44
CA ALA A 217 -11.14 -3.42 -17.68
C ALA A 217 -11.48 -4.77 -18.30
N ILE A 218 -11.60 -5.80 -17.47
CA ILE A 218 -11.93 -7.17 -17.88
C ILE A 218 -13.41 -7.30 -18.24
N MET A 219 -14.30 -6.58 -17.56
CA MET A 219 -15.77 -6.65 -17.67
C MET A 219 -16.41 -5.29 -18.00
N PRO A 220 -16.14 -4.72 -19.19
CA PRO A 220 -16.62 -3.39 -19.55
C PRO A 220 -18.16 -3.26 -19.59
N SER A 221 -18.87 -4.37 -19.81
CA SER A 221 -20.35 -4.39 -19.84
C SER A 221 -21.00 -4.22 -18.47
N ASN A 222 -20.24 -4.41 -17.38
CA ASN A 222 -20.78 -4.28 -16.03
C ASN A 222 -20.60 -2.84 -15.51
N ALA A 223 -21.60 -2.00 -15.77
CA ALA A 223 -21.61 -0.59 -15.38
C ALA A 223 -21.73 -0.37 -13.85
N GLU A 224 -22.00 -1.41 -13.05
CA GLU A 224 -22.11 -1.29 -11.60
C GLU A 224 -20.75 -1.32 -10.92
N ILE A 225 -19.75 -2.02 -11.48
CA ILE A 225 -18.41 -2.13 -10.87
C ILE A 225 -17.82 -0.75 -10.60
N PRO A 226 -17.71 0.19 -11.58
CA PRO A 226 -17.11 1.49 -11.32
C PRO A 226 -17.86 2.33 -10.27
N LYS A 227 -19.19 2.15 -10.16
CA LYS A 227 -20.04 2.92 -9.23
C LYS A 227 -19.77 2.58 -7.77
N GLN A 228 -19.37 1.34 -7.48
CA GLN A 228 -19.14 0.86 -6.11
C GLN A 228 -18.03 1.65 -5.39
N VAL A 229 -17.03 2.15 -6.12
CA VAL A 229 -15.88 2.87 -5.56
C VAL A 229 -15.91 4.37 -5.84
N ALA A 230 -17.03 4.91 -6.35
CA ALA A 230 -17.11 6.29 -6.83
C ALA A 230 -16.76 7.35 -5.76
N GLY A 231 -17.08 7.10 -4.49
CA GLY A 231 -16.77 7.99 -3.37
C GLY A 231 -15.38 7.80 -2.74
N TYR A 232 -14.66 6.74 -3.09
CA TYR A 232 -13.39 6.40 -2.44
C TYR A 232 -12.28 7.44 -2.65
N PRO A 233 -12.15 8.11 -3.82
CA PRO A 233 -11.17 9.17 -4.01
C PRO A 233 -11.29 10.30 -2.98
N ASP A 234 -12.51 10.77 -2.72
CA ASP A 234 -12.74 11.87 -1.77
C ASP A 234 -12.40 11.45 -0.34
N GLU A 235 -12.73 10.23 0.05
CA GLU A 235 -12.37 9.68 1.36
C GLU A 235 -10.86 9.52 1.54
N LEU A 236 -10.15 9.13 0.48
CA LEU A 236 -8.69 9.02 0.49
C LEU A 236 -8.02 10.40 0.61
N VAL A 237 -8.54 11.42 -0.06
CA VAL A 237 -8.09 12.80 0.08
C VAL A 237 -8.31 13.30 1.52
N GLU A 238 -9.46 12.99 2.13
CA GLU A 238 -9.72 13.36 3.52
C GLU A 238 -8.80 12.64 4.51
N LEU A 239 -8.50 11.35 4.30
CA LEU A 239 -7.49 10.63 5.10
C LEU A 239 -6.10 11.25 4.97
N THR A 240 -5.76 11.76 3.79
CA THR A 240 -4.52 12.52 3.57
C THR A 240 -4.43 13.70 4.52
N ARG A 241 -5.51 14.49 4.60
CA ARG A 241 -5.60 15.67 5.47
C ARG A 241 -5.52 15.29 6.95
N GLN A 242 -6.20 14.24 7.36
CA GLN A 242 -6.23 13.79 8.77
C GLN A 242 -4.87 13.27 9.24
N THR A 243 -4.10 12.66 8.34
CA THR A 243 -2.81 12.04 8.66
C THR A 243 -1.62 12.99 8.40
N ALA A 244 -1.86 14.16 7.81
CA ALA A 244 -0.81 15.13 7.46
C ALA A 244 0.10 15.52 8.65
N LYS A 245 -0.45 15.57 9.86
CA LYS A 245 0.30 15.88 11.09
C LYS A 245 1.38 14.86 11.46
N TYR A 246 1.36 13.67 10.84
CA TYR A 246 2.36 12.62 11.07
C TYR A 246 3.42 12.54 9.96
N LYS A 247 3.42 13.47 9.00
CA LYS A 247 4.47 13.56 7.99
C LYS A 247 5.85 13.73 8.64
N PRO A 248 6.93 13.18 8.06
CA PRO A 248 6.95 12.38 6.83
C PRO A 248 6.74 10.87 7.05
N ILE A 249 7.03 10.36 8.26
CA ILE A 249 7.11 8.91 8.50
C ILE A 249 5.71 8.30 8.76
N GLY A 250 4.94 8.89 9.66
CA GLY A 250 3.67 8.31 10.11
C GLY A 250 2.58 8.30 9.03
N SER A 251 2.63 9.21 8.06
CA SER A 251 1.75 9.21 6.88
C SER A 251 2.44 8.74 5.59
N GLY A 252 3.62 8.10 5.68
CA GLY A 252 4.40 7.66 4.52
C GLY A 252 3.71 6.63 3.62
N PHE A 253 2.60 6.02 4.07
CA PHE A 253 1.77 5.12 3.26
C PHE A 253 0.84 5.86 2.27
N MET A 254 0.54 7.14 2.51
CA MET A 254 -0.43 7.89 1.72
C MET A 254 -0.02 8.10 0.26
N PRO A 255 1.25 8.42 -0.08
CA PRO A 255 1.67 8.55 -1.46
C PRO A 255 1.38 7.30 -2.31
N THR A 256 1.69 6.12 -1.77
CA THR A 256 1.40 4.84 -2.45
C THR A 256 -0.09 4.64 -2.65
N CYS A 257 -0.92 4.96 -1.65
CA CYS A 257 -2.38 4.85 -1.76
C CYS A 257 -2.94 5.79 -2.83
N LEU A 258 -2.49 7.04 -2.85
CA LEU A 258 -2.91 8.06 -3.82
C LEU A 258 -2.47 7.68 -5.24
N LEU A 259 -1.26 7.15 -5.42
CA LEU A 259 -0.76 6.66 -6.70
C LEU A 259 -1.64 5.54 -7.28
N MET A 260 -1.96 4.53 -6.46
CA MET A 260 -2.85 3.43 -6.87
C MET A 260 -4.22 3.96 -7.30
N ALA A 261 -4.79 4.89 -6.55
CA ALA A 261 -6.09 5.49 -6.84
C ALA A 261 -6.07 6.36 -8.11
N CYS A 262 -5.00 7.14 -8.31
CA CYS A 262 -4.78 7.93 -9.52
C CYS A 262 -4.68 7.06 -10.78
N ALA A 263 -4.05 5.89 -10.67
CA ALA A 263 -3.91 4.99 -11.80
C ALA A 263 -5.24 4.44 -12.32
N THR A 264 -6.25 4.28 -11.47
CA THR A 264 -7.52 3.63 -11.83
C THR A 264 -8.69 4.56 -12.04
N THR A 265 -8.71 5.75 -11.43
CA THR A 265 -9.80 6.69 -11.68
C THR A 265 -9.74 7.28 -13.09
N THR A 266 -10.91 7.48 -13.68
CA THR A 266 -11.09 8.18 -14.96
C THR A 266 -11.71 9.56 -14.78
N ASP A 267 -12.19 9.89 -13.58
CA ASP A 267 -12.77 11.17 -13.24
C ASP A 267 -11.68 12.24 -13.10
N ARG A 268 -11.75 13.29 -13.93
CA ARG A 268 -10.76 14.38 -13.96
C ARG A 268 -10.74 15.21 -12.68
N SER A 269 -11.88 15.40 -12.03
CA SER A 269 -12.01 16.14 -10.77
C SER A 269 -11.34 15.36 -9.63
N HIS A 270 -11.66 14.07 -9.51
CA HIS A 270 -11.00 13.20 -8.53
C HIS A 270 -9.50 13.08 -8.79
N MET A 271 -9.08 12.99 -10.06
CA MET A 271 -7.66 13.03 -10.42
C MET A 271 -6.99 14.31 -9.90
N ALA A 272 -7.54 15.48 -10.20
CA ALA A 272 -6.98 16.75 -9.79
C ALA A 272 -6.84 16.86 -8.26
N LYS A 273 -7.87 16.44 -7.51
CA LYS A 273 -7.84 16.42 -6.04
C LYS A 273 -6.74 15.50 -5.50
N MET A 274 -6.65 14.27 -6.01
CA MET A 274 -5.65 13.29 -5.53
C MET A 274 -4.23 13.69 -5.93
N THR A 275 -4.01 14.24 -7.13
CA THR A 275 -2.69 14.77 -7.52
C THR A 275 -2.30 15.98 -6.69
N GLY A 276 -3.26 16.85 -6.35
CA GLY A 276 -3.03 17.97 -5.43
C GLY A 276 -2.66 17.51 -4.02
N ALA A 277 -3.38 16.52 -3.49
CA ALA A 277 -3.07 15.92 -2.19
C ALA A 277 -1.70 15.22 -2.18
N LEU A 278 -1.33 14.60 -3.31
CA LEU A 278 -0.05 13.94 -3.49
C LEU A 278 1.11 14.96 -3.56
N ALA A 279 0.91 16.11 -4.21
CA ALA A 279 1.89 17.20 -4.26
C ALA A 279 2.33 17.66 -2.87
N GLU A 280 1.46 17.61 -1.87
CA GLU A 280 1.82 17.94 -0.47
C GLU A 280 2.83 16.98 0.19
N TYR A 281 3.17 15.87 -0.46
CA TYR A 281 4.17 14.90 -0.01
C TYR A 281 5.47 14.97 -0.84
N GLY A 282 5.44 15.67 -1.99
CA GLY A 282 6.51 15.65 -2.97
C GLY A 282 7.23 16.99 -3.10
N THR A 283 8.44 16.93 -3.64
CA THR A 283 9.03 18.04 -4.39
C THR A 283 8.66 17.90 -5.87
N GLY A 284 8.84 18.93 -6.69
CA GLY A 284 8.40 18.91 -8.10
C GLY A 284 8.89 17.71 -8.96
N ALA A 285 10.06 17.12 -8.66
CA ALA A 285 10.48 15.89 -9.33
C ALA A 285 9.78 14.63 -8.81
N MET A 286 9.48 14.56 -7.52
CA MET A 286 8.72 13.44 -6.97
C MET A 286 7.30 13.44 -7.53
N GLU A 287 6.68 14.61 -7.64
CA GLU A 287 5.40 14.81 -8.35
C GLU A 287 5.46 14.34 -9.81
N SER A 288 6.50 14.73 -10.53
CA SER A 288 6.71 14.32 -11.94
C SER A 288 6.85 12.81 -12.08
N LYS A 289 7.59 12.15 -11.18
CA LYS A 289 7.79 10.70 -11.17
C LYS A 289 6.49 9.96 -10.82
N TRP A 290 5.74 10.47 -9.85
CA TRP A 290 4.46 9.91 -9.47
C TRP A 290 3.41 10.04 -10.57
N GLY A 291 3.36 11.18 -11.25
CA GLY A 291 2.56 11.37 -12.46
C GLY A 291 2.96 10.39 -13.58
N TYR A 292 4.27 10.18 -13.77
CA TYR A 292 4.77 9.18 -14.71
C TYR A 292 4.27 7.78 -14.35
N TRP A 293 4.43 7.32 -13.11
CA TRP A 293 3.97 5.99 -12.70
C TRP A 293 2.46 5.81 -12.84
N ALA A 294 1.67 6.79 -12.39
CA ALA A 294 0.21 6.75 -12.54
C ALA A 294 -0.21 6.66 -14.03
N SER A 295 0.49 7.36 -14.92
CA SER A 295 0.21 7.29 -16.36
C SER A 295 0.63 5.96 -16.99
N GLN A 296 1.77 5.39 -16.59
CA GLN A 296 2.21 4.05 -17.02
C GLN A 296 1.21 2.97 -16.60
N MET A 297 0.78 2.98 -15.33
CA MET A 297 -0.25 2.04 -14.83
C MET A 297 -1.54 2.16 -15.64
N ARG A 298 -1.98 3.39 -15.91
CA ARG A 298 -3.20 3.64 -16.68
C ARG A 298 -3.09 3.12 -18.10
N SER A 299 -1.95 3.32 -18.76
CA SER A 299 -1.68 2.80 -20.10
C SER A 299 -1.81 1.28 -20.12
N GLN A 300 -1.22 0.58 -19.15
CA GLN A 300 -1.34 -0.88 -19.08
C GLN A 300 -2.78 -1.35 -18.87
N PHE A 301 -3.58 -0.65 -18.05
CA PHE A 301 -5.00 -0.99 -17.89
C PHE A 301 -5.81 -0.72 -19.16
N GLN A 302 -5.44 0.30 -19.95
CA GLN A 302 -6.03 0.53 -21.27
C GLN A 302 -5.65 -0.57 -22.27
N ASP A 303 -4.39 -0.99 -22.30
CA ASP A 303 -3.93 -2.10 -23.13
C ASP A 303 -4.63 -3.41 -22.75
N MET A 304 -4.84 -3.64 -21.45
CA MET A 304 -5.59 -4.79 -20.95
C MET A 304 -7.05 -4.75 -21.42
N ARG A 305 -7.72 -3.58 -21.34
CA ARG A 305 -9.08 -3.40 -21.91
C ARG A 305 -9.12 -3.79 -23.38
N PHE A 306 -8.16 -3.30 -24.14
CA PHE A 306 -8.08 -3.55 -25.57
C PHE A 306 -7.89 -5.04 -25.86
N LYS A 307 -6.91 -5.69 -25.21
CA LYS A 307 -6.66 -7.14 -25.35
C LYS A 307 -7.89 -7.98 -24.98
N MET A 308 -8.54 -7.68 -23.86
CA MET A 308 -9.74 -8.41 -23.43
C MET A 308 -10.92 -8.20 -24.39
N SER A 309 -11.03 -7.02 -25.02
CA SER A 309 -12.06 -6.78 -26.03
C SER A 309 -11.82 -7.59 -27.31
N LEU A 310 -10.55 -7.75 -27.73
CA LEU A 310 -10.18 -8.59 -28.87
C LEU A 310 -10.45 -10.08 -28.61
N MET A 311 -10.04 -10.61 -27.45
CA MET A 311 -10.28 -12.02 -27.10
C MET A 311 -11.78 -12.37 -27.08
N ARG A 312 -12.63 -11.43 -26.66
CA ARG A 312 -14.09 -11.62 -26.70
C ARG A 312 -14.64 -11.67 -28.12
N LEU A 313 -14.12 -10.84 -29.03
CA LEU A 313 -14.52 -10.83 -30.43
C LEU A 313 -14.12 -12.14 -31.15
N GLU A 314 -12.93 -12.66 -30.85
CA GLU A 314 -12.47 -13.95 -31.39
C GLU A 314 -13.23 -15.14 -30.80
N GLY A 315 -13.56 -15.11 -29.50
CA GLY A 315 -14.36 -16.16 -28.85
C GLY A 315 -15.86 -16.16 -29.19
N SER A 316 -16.36 -15.11 -29.85
CA SER A 316 -17.74 -15.04 -30.38
C SER A 316 -17.84 -15.35 -31.87
N LEU A 317 -16.71 -15.76 -32.49
CA LEU A 317 -16.61 -16.25 -33.87
C LEU A 317 -16.54 -17.80 -33.96
N VAL A 318 -16.84 -18.51 -32.87
CA VAL A 318 -16.96 -19.99 -32.82
C VAL A 318 -18.39 -20.41 -32.53
#